data_AF-A0A6P5PGS1-F1
#
_entry.id   AF-A0A6P5PGS1-F1
#
_cell.length_a   1.000
_cell.length_b   1.000
_cell.length_c   1.000
_cell.angle_alpha   90.00
_cell.angle_beta   90.00
_cell.angle_gamma   90.00
#
_symmetry.space_group_name_H-M   'P 1'
#
loop_
_entity.id
_entity.type
_entity.pdbx_description
1 polymer ?
#
loop_
_entity_poly.entity_id
_entity_poly.type
_entity_poly.pdbx_seq_one_letter_code
_entity_poly.pdbx_strand_id
1 'polypeptide(L)'
;MSFQDIPTLQQLAIQGLASNEDAAVSALKDLPKVFFPLLFKNAFIKRHVKLVKHMVANWPYPNLYIGPLMDYYHVDTFQAVLDGVDWLSSQKVRPKRCRLKELNLVDVNCDFLEIWTPTRDLLRVPPTQSEEEEEEDHTTEMVQPISVHADYVFLYPILK
;
A
#
# COMPACT_ATOMS: atom_id res chain seq x y z
N MET A 1 -8.95 28.82 -23.97
CA MET A 1 -7.56 28.41 -23.67
C MET A 1 -7.62 27.67 -22.35
N SER A 2 -7.52 26.34 -22.35
CA SER A 2 -7.49 25.57 -21.10
C SER A 2 -6.08 25.68 -20.52
N PHE A 3 -5.96 26.20 -19.30
CA PHE A 3 -4.74 26.03 -18.52
C PHE A 3 -4.60 24.53 -18.25
N GLN A 4 -3.72 23.85 -18.97
CA GLN A 4 -3.28 22.53 -18.55
C GLN A 4 -2.43 22.75 -17.31
N ASP A 5 -2.92 22.28 -16.16
CA ASP A 5 -2.17 22.36 -14.92
C ASP A 5 -0.81 21.69 -15.11
N ILE A 6 0.27 22.41 -14.76
CA ILE A 6 1.62 21.89 -14.86
C ILE A 6 1.72 20.70 -13.89
N PRO A 7 2.08 19.50 -14.35
CA PRO A 7 2.16 18.33 -13.49
C PRO A 7 3.21 18.56 -12.40
N THR A 8 2.87 18.20 -11.18
CA THR A 8 3.79 18.25 -10.05
C THR A 8 4.99 17.32 -10.28
N LEU A 9 6.14 17.60 -9.64
CA LEU A 9 7.30 16.70 -9.67
C LEU A 9 6.93 15.28 -9.23
N GLN A 10 5.99 15.16 -8.29
CA GLN A 10 5.48 13.86 -7.83
C GLN A 10 4.75 13.12 -8.94
N GLN A 11 3.86 13.80 -9.67
CA GLN A 11 3.15 13.21 -10.80
C GLN A 11 4.10 12.84 -11.94
N LEU A 12 5.09 13.67 -12.25
CA LEU A 12 6.09 13.39 -13.29
C LEU A 12 6.98 12.18 -12.93
N ALA A 13 7.47 12.13 -11.69
CA ALA A 13 8.25 11.01 -11.19
C ALA A 13 7.44 9.70 -11.30
N ILE A 14 6.16 9.74 -10.94
CA ILE A 14 5.27 8.58 -11.01
C ILE A 14 4.90 8.21 -12.43
N GLN A 15 4.71 9.16 -13.33
CA GLN A 15 4.51 8.88 -14.76
C GLN A 15 5.75 8.18 -15.36
N GLY A 16 6.95 8.70 -15.09
CA GLY A 16 8.19 8.08 -15.53
C GLY A 16 8.36 6.68 -14.93
N LEU A 17 8.07 6.52 -13.65
CA LEU A 17 8.20 5.24 -12.95
C LEU A 17 7.17 4.21 -13.44
N ALA A 18 5.92 4.62 -13.62
CA ALA A 18 4.86 3.76 -14.16
C ALA A 18 5.04 3.44 -15.66
N SER A 19 6.00 4.06 -16.36
CA SER A 19 6.29 3.74 -17.77
C SER A 19 7.14 2.49 -17.91
N ASN A 20 7.86 2.08 -16.87
CA ASN A 20 8.65 0.86 -16.84
C ASN A 20 8.57 0.20 -15.47
N GLU A 21 7.84 -0.91 -15.41
CA GLU A 21 7.58 -1.65 -14.18
C GLU A 21 8.86 -2.18 -13.51
N ASP A 22 9.82 -2.72 -14.28
CA ASP A 22 11.05 -3.28 -13.70
C ASP A 22 11.97 -2.17 -13.17
N ALA A 23 12.00 -1.01 -13.84
CA ALA A 23 12.68 0.18 -13.34
C ALA A 23 12.02 0.71 -12.05
N ALA A 24 10.68 0.69 -11.99
CA ALA A 24 9.92 1.05 -10.80
C ALA A 24 10.26 0.18 -9.59
N VAL A 25 10.25 -1.13 -9.79
CA VAL A 25 10.61 -2.10 -8.75
C VAL A 25 12.03 -1.86 -8.24
N SER A 26 12.98 -1.60 -9.15
CA SER A 26 14.37 -1.33 -8.80
C SER A 26 14.52 -0.06 -7.93
N ALA A 27 13.73 0.97 -8.23
CA ALA A 27 13.77 2.25 -7.50
C ALA A 27 13.10 2.22 -6.13
N LEU A 28 12.26 1.20 -5.82
CA LEU A 28 11.51 1.15 -4.55
C LEU A 28 12.40 1.21 -3.31
N LYS A 29 13.63 0.71 -3.40
CA LYS A 29 14.59 0.72 -2.27
C LYS A 29 14.90 2.15 -1.83
N ASP A 30 15.10 3.06 -2.77
CA ASP A 30 15.54 4.44 -2.53
C ASP A 30 14.40 5.47 -2.64
N LEU A 31 13.24 5.05 -3.16
CA LEU A 31 12.07 5.92 -3.34
C LEU A 31 11.59 6.48 -1.99
N PRO A 32 11.41 7.79 -1.77
CA PRO A 32 10.92 8.29 -0.47
C PRO A 32 9.50 7.83 -0.12
N LYS A 33 9.18 7.62 1.17
CA LYS A 33 7.88 7.07 1.62
C LYS A 33 6.65 7.88 1.16
N VAL A 34 6.81 9.19 0.93
CA VAL A 34 5.73 10.08 0.49
C VAL A 34 5.20 9.73 -0.92
N PHE A 35 6.02 9.07 -1.75
CA PHE A 35 5.61 8.66 -3.10
C PHE A 35 4.84 7.34 -3.12
N PHE A 36 4.91 6.54 -2.06
CA PHE A 36 4.32 5.19 -2.05
C PHE A 36 2.81 5.19 -2.28
N PRO A 37 1.98 6.01 -1.61
CA PRO A 37 0.54 6.00 -1.84
C PRO A 37 0.19 6.37 -3.29
N LEU A 38 0.75 7.47 -3.81
CA LEU A 38 0.43 7.92 -5.15
C LEU A 38 0.92 6.94 -6.23
N LEU A 39 2.11 6.36 -6.05
CA LEU A 39 2.63 5.35 -6.96
C LEU A 39 1.79 4.07 -6.91
N PHE A 40 1.35 3.66 -5.71
CA PHE A 40 0.54 2.46 -5.53
C PHE A 40 -0.81 2.57 -6.22
N LYS A 41 -1.53 3.70 -6.01
CA LYS A 41 -2.79 3.97 -6.71
C LYS A 41 -2.61 3.87 -8.23
N ASN A 42 -1.56 4.51 -8.76
CA ASN A 42 -1.27 4.46 -10.19
C ASN A 42 -0.92 3.05 -10.67
N ALA A 43 -0.07 2.32 -9.94
CA ALA A 43 0.32 0.96 -10.25
C ALA A 43 -0.87 0.01 -10.24
N PHE A 44 -1.77 0.18 -9.27
CA PHE A 44 -2.99 -0.60 -9.14
C PHE A 44 -3.93 -0.37 -10.32
N ILE A 45 -4.27 0.89 -10.61
CA ILE A 45 -5.17 1.26 -11.72
C ILE A 45 -4.60 0.83 -13.08
N LYS A 46 -3.28 0.93 -13.26
CA LYS A 46 -2.61 0.52 -14.51
C LYS A 46 -2.28 -0.96 -14.58
N ARG A 47 -2.62 -1.75 -13.56
CA ARG A 47 -2.38 -3.20 -13.49
C ARG A 47 -0.90 -3.58 -13.60
N HIS A 48 -0.03 -2.80 -12.97
CA HIS A 48 1.40 -3.14 -12.82
C HIS A 48 1.57 -4.17 -11.70
N VAL A 49 1.22 -5.42 -12.00
CA VAL A 49 1.13 -6.56 -11.06
C VAL A 49 2.44 -6.77 -10.27
N LYS A 50 3.60 -6.79 -10.93
CA LYS A 50 4.88 -6.98 -10.24
C LYS A 50 5.18 -5.80 -9.33
N LEU A 51 4.92 -4.58 -9.78
CA LEU A 51 5.16 -3.37 -8.98
C LEU A 51 4.25 -3.37 -7.74
N VAL A 52 2.96 -3.64 -7.90
CA VAL A 52 2.00 -3.73 -6.78
C VAL A 52 2.49 -4.73 -5.74
N LYS A 53 2.86 -5.95 -6.15
CA LYS A 53 3.40 -6.98 -5.25
C LYS A 53 4.62 -6.48 -4.46
N HIS A 54 5.59 -5.89 -5.14
CA HIS A 54 6.80 -5.38 -4.51
C HIS A 54 6.52 -4.17 -3.60
N MET A 55 5.56 -3.32 -3.95
CA MET A 55 5.16 -2.19 -3.13
C MET A 55 4.51 -2.64 -1.83
N VAL A 56 3.64 -3.65 -1.86
CA VAL A 56 3.06 -4.26 -0.65
C VAL A 56 4.18 -4.83 0.23
N ALA A 57 5.10 -5.57 -0.38
CA ALA A 57 6.27 -6.14 0.31
C ALA A 57 7.23 -5.09 0.92
N ASN A 58 7.17 -3.84 0.47
CA ASN A 58 8.01 -2.74 0.96
C ASN A 58 7.17 -1.60 1.55
N TRP A 59 5.92 -1.86 1.90
CA TRP A 59 4.97 -0.83 2.28
C TRP A 59 5.43 -0.10 3.56
N PRO A 60 5.67 1.22 3.52
CA PRO A 60 6.35 1.93 4.61
C PRO A 60 5.41 2.40 5.72
N TYR A 61 4.12 2.03 5.66
CA TYR A 61 3.10 2.40 6.65
C TYR A 61 2.53 1.15 7.33
N PRO A 62 1.96 1.27 8.54
CA PRO A 62 1.36 0.14 9.24
C PRO A 62 0.08 -0.38 8.56
N ASN A 63 -0.67 0.48 7.90
CA ASN A 63 -1.97 0.11 7.34
C ASN A 63 -1.91 0.20 5.82
N LEU A 64 -2.72 -0.59 5.11
CA LEU A 64 -2.94 -0.46 3.67
C LEU A 64 -4.43 -0.61 3.38
N TYR A 65 -5.06 0.46 2.94
CA TYR A 65 -6.49 0.50 2.62
C TYR A 65 -6.69 0.32 1.13
N ILE A 66 -7.25 -0.81 0.69
CA ILE A 66 -7.52 -1.09 -0.72
C ILE A 66 -9.01 -0.94 -1.07
N GLY A 67 -9.91 -0.96 -0.09
CA GLY A 67 -11.35 -0.72 -0.30
C GLY A 67 -11.65 0.47 -1.24
N PRO A 68 -11.03 1.64 -1.06
CA PRO A 68 -11.17 2.79 -1.98
C PRO A 68 -10.74 2.59 -3.44
N LEU A 69 -10.04 1.51 -3.75
CA LEU A 69 -9.56 1.17 -5.09
C LEU A 69 -10.42 0.08 -5.74
N MET A 70 -11.49 -0.39 -5.09
CA MET A 70 -12.32 -1.48 -5.59
C MET A 70 -13.08 -1.13 -6.87
N ASP A 71 -13.32 0.16 -7.14
CA ASP A 71 -13.84 0.61 -8.45
C ASP A 71 -12.91 0.25 -9.62
N TYR A 72 -11.62 0.03 -9.34
CA TYR A 72 -10.59 -0.37 -10.31
C TYR A 72 -10.18 -1.83 -10.11
N TYR A 73 -11.06 -2.66 -9.54
CA TYR A 73 -10.76 -4.05 -9.22
C TYR A 73 -10.38 -4.85 -10.47
N HIS A 74 -9.20 -5.47 -10.40
CA HIS A 74 -8.77 -6.49 -11.33
C HIS A 74 -8.17 -7.66 -10.56
N VAL A 75 -8.56 -8.89 -10.94
CA VAL A 75 -8.17 -10.12 -10.25
C VAL A 75 -6.65 -10.25 -10.15
N ASP A 76 -5.92 -9.93 -11.22
CA ASP A 76 -4.45 -10.01 -11.26
C ASP A 76 -3.76 -9.05 -10.28
N THR A 77 -4.28 -7.83 -10.20
CA THR A 77 -3.72 -6.76 -9.38
C THR A 77 -4.06 -6.97 -7.92
N PHE A 78 -5.27 -7.44 -7.63
CA PHE A 78 -5.67 -7.87 -6.30
C PHE A 78 -4.87 -9.08 -5.84
N GLN A 79 -4.68 -10.08 -6.70
CA GLN A 79 -3.82 -11.23 -6.42
C GLN A 79 -2.38 -10.78 -6.11
N ALA A 80 -1.83 -9.80 -6.83
CA ALA A 80 -0.52 -9.25 -6.50
C ALA A 80 -0.43 -8.63 -5.10
N VAL A 81 -1.52 -8.04 -4.59
CA VAL A 81 -1.56 -7.56 -3.20
C VAL A 81 -1.45 -8.73 -2.24
N LEU A 82 -2.29 -9.75 -2.42
CA LEU A 82 -2.30 -10.93 -1.56
C LEU A 82 -0.95 -11.66 -1.61
N ASP A 83 -0.38 -11.83 -2.79
CA ASP A 83 0.96 -12.38 -2.99
C ASP A 83 2.04 -11.57 -2.26
N GLY A 84 1.91 -10.24 -2.19
CA GLY A 84 2.82 -9.38 -1.45
C GLY A 84 2.72 -9.59 0.06
N VAL A 85 1.49 -9.76 0.57
CA VAL A 85 1.22 -10.08 1.97
C VAL A 85 1.70 -11.49 2.34
N ASP A 86 1.44 -12.48 1.48
CA ASP A 86 1.88 -13.86 1.65
C ASP A 86 3.42 -13.96 1.63
N TRP A 87 4.06 -13.25 0.70
CA TRP A 87 5.52 -13.15 0.64
C TRP A 87 6.09 -12.56 1.94
N LEU A 88 5.50 -11.48 2.46
CA LEU A 88 5.89 -10.87 3.74
C LEU A 88 5.73 -11.83 4.91
N SER A 89 4.61 -12.55 4.95
CA SER A 89 4.30 -13.51 6.01
C SER A 89 5.23 -14.73 5.98
N SER A 90 5.72 -15.08 4.79
CA SER A 90 6.66 -16.19 4.58
C SER A 90 8.13 -15.83 4.87
N GLN A 91 8.47 -14.55 5.05
CA GLN A 91 9.85 -14.15 5.35
C GLN A 91 10.22 -14.48 6.80
N LYS A 92 11.42 -15.03 7.01
CA LYS A 92 11.97 -15.22 8.38
C LYS A 92 12.39 -13.89 9.02
N VAL A 93 12.77 -12.92 8.20
CA VAL A 93 13.22 -11.59 8.61
C VAL A 93 12.48 -10.56 7.75
N ARG A 94 11.78 -9.65 8.41
CA ARG A 94 11.00 -8.63 7.72
C ARG A 94 11.93 -7.60 7.05
N PRO A 95 11.60 -7.10 5.85
CA PRO A 95 12.34 -5.97 5.28
C PRO A 95 12.29 -4.78 6.22
N LYS A 96 13.45 -4.20 6.58
CA LYS A 96 13.56 -3.07 7.54
C LYS A 96 12.62 -1.91 7.26
N ARG A 97 12.30 -1.71 5.98
CA ARG A 97 11.46 -0.62 5.51
C ARG A 97 9.96 -0.93 5.58
N CYS A 98 9.59 -2.20 5.57
CA CYS A 98 8.20 -2.62 5.52
C CYS A 98 7.58 -2.57 6.91
N ARG A 99 6.53 -1.76 7.07
CA ARG A 99 5.82 -1.58 8.35
C ARG A 99 4.42 -2.18 8.37
N LEU A 100 3.95 -2.79 7.27
CA LEU A 100 2.57 -3.28 7.10
C LEU A 100 2.11 -4.30 8.17
N LYS A 101 1.17 -3.90 9.01
CA LYS A 101 0.50 -4.72 10.01
C LYS A 101 -0.94 -5.05 9.63
N GLU A 102 -1.62 -4.14 8.93
CA GLU A 102 -3.04 -4.24 8.62
C GLU A 102 -3.31 -4.05 7.13
N LEU A 103 -3.98 -5.02 6.51
CA LEU A 103 -4.58 -4.88 5.18
C LEU A 103 -6.08 -4.69 5.35
N ASN A 104 -6.60 -3.55 4.89
CA ASN A 104 -8.01 -3.22 4.99
C ASN A 104 -8.65 -3.19 3.60
N LEU A 105 -9.62 -4.08 3.40
CA LEU A 105 -10.34 -4.30 2.15
C LEU A 105 -11.74 -3.67 2.18
N VAL A 106 -12.15 -3.11 3.34
CA VAL A 106 -13.44 -2.44 3.54
C VAL A 106 -13.44 -1.12 2.78
N ASP A 107 -14.48 -0.90 1.98
CA ASP A 107 -14.71 0.39 1.34
C ASP A 107 -15.19 1.42 2.38
N VAL A 108 -14.42 2.49 2.53
CA VAL A 108 -14.69 3.60 3.46
C VAL A 108 -15.35 4.80 2.75
N ASN A 109 -15.75 4.65 1.48
CA ASN A 109 -16.38 5.68 0.67
C ASN A 109 -15.58 7.01 0.68
N CYS A 110 -14.26 6.90 0.61
CA CYS A 110 -13.30 8.01 0.56
C CYS A 110 -12.24 7.70 -0.51
N ASP A 111 -11.66 8.72 -1.16
CA ASP A 111 -10.59 8.46 -2.15
C ASP A 111 -9.35 7.88 -1.46
N PHE A 112 -8.71 6.91 -2.11
CA PHE A 112 -7.49 6.28 -1.61
C PHE A 112 -6.44 7.30 -1.16
N LEU A 113 -6.19 8.38 -1.90
CA LEU A 113 -5.17 9.36 -1.55
C LEU A 113 -5.58 10.25 -0.38
N GLU A 114 -6.88 10.50 -0.19
CA GLU A 114 -7.38 11.28 0.95
C GLU A 114 -7.04 10.60 2.28
N ILE A 115 -7.04 9.26 2.32
CA ILE A 115 -6.58 8.46 3.48
C ILE A 115 -5.13 8.78 3.85
N TRP A 116 -4.31 9.07 2.85
CA TRP A 116 -2.89 9.31 3.00
C TRP A 116 -2.54 10.79 3.11
N THR A 117 -3.54 11.68 3.07
CA THR A 117 -3.35 13.09 3.40
C THR A 117 -3.38 13.27 4.92
N PRO A 118 -2.48 14.07 5.52
CA PRO A 118 -2.45 14.30 6.97
C PRO A 118 -3.71 14.95 7.57
N THR A 119 -4.71 15.31 6.75
CA THR A 119 -5.77 16.25 7.14
C THR A 119 -7.08 15.59 7.58
N ARG A 120 -7.17 14.26 7.70
CA ARG A 120 -8.43 13.62 8.15
C ARG A 120 -8.21 12.64 9.30
N ASP A 121 -8.64 13.09 10.49
CA ASP A 121 -8.91 12.31 11.71
C ASP A 121 -9.93 11.16 11.53
N LEU A 122 -10.38 10.84 10.31
CA LEU A 122 -11.54 9.99 10.05
C LEU A 122 -11.25 8.48 9.99
N LEU A 123 -9.99 8.06 10.10
CA LEU A 123 -9.61 6.63 10.04
C LEU A 123 -8.93 6.12 11.32
N ARG A 124 -9.05 6.87 12.42
CA ARG A 124 -8.56 6.42 13.72
C ARG A 124 -9.49 5.32 14.25
N VAL A 125 -9.14 4.07 13.96
CA VAL A 125 -9.39 3.01 14.94
C VAL A 125 -8.64 3.45 16.20
N PRO A 126 -9.27 3.50 17.39
CA PRO A 126 -8.57 3.91 18.59
C PRO A 126 -7.34 3.01 18.74
N PRO A 127 -6.13 3.56 18.96
CA PRO A 127 -5.01 2.72 19.32
C PRO A 127 -5.38 2.02 20.64
N THR A 128 -5.41 0.69 20.64
CA THR A 128 -5.14 -0.06 21.86
C THR A 128 -3.76 0.40 22.30
N GLN A 129 -3.70 1.03 23.47
CA GLN A 129 -2.50 1.66 23.99
C GLN A 129 -1.34 0.66 24.01
N SER A 130 -0.33 0.95 23.20
CA SER A 130 1.06 0.61 23.46
C SER A 130 1.94 1.57 22.64
N GLU A 131 1.95 2.82 23.11
CA GLU A 131 3.11 3.70 22.94
C GLU A 131 4.19 3.14 23.86
N GLU A 132 5.21 2.51 23.29
CA GLU A 132 6.56 2.57 23.86
C GLU A 132 7.52 2.84 22.69
N GLU A 133 8.07 4.06 22.71
CA GLU A 133 9.30 4.39 22.02
C GLU A 133 10.42 3.58 22.68
N GLU A 134 10.91 2.54 22.01
CA GLU A 134 12.16 1.89 22.39
C GLU A 134 13.15 1.99 21.24
N GLU A 135 14.12 2.87 21.45
CA GLU A 135 15.43 2.81 20.81
C GLU A 135 16.17 1.62 21.42
N GLU A 136 16.02 0.41 20.87
CA GLU A 136 16.81 -0.74 21.35
C GLU A 136 17.34 -1.70 20.28
N ASP A 137 18.40 -2.34 20.76
CA ASP A 137 19.49 -3.08 20.15
C ASP A 137 19.06 -4.50 19.74
N HIS A 138 19.90 -5.13 18.92
CA HIS A 138 19.69 -6.37 18.19
C HIS A 138 18.88 -7.48 18.89
N THR A 139 17.69 -7.80 18.37
CA THR A 139 17.21 -9.20 18.34
C THR A 139 16.16 -9.41 17.25
N THR A 140 16.16 -10.59 16.65
CA THR A 140 15.28 -11.03 15.56
C THR A 140 13.80 -10.73 15.87
N GLU A 141 13.26 -9.64 15.31
CA GLU A 141 11.82 -9.38 15.32
C GLU A 141 11.11 -10.55 14.65
N MET A 142 10.42 -11.36 15.46
CA MET A 142 9.52 -12.38 14.96
C MET A 142 8.46 -11.70 14.09
N VAL A 143 8.21 -12.25 12.90
CA VAL A 143 7.18 -11.71 12.00
C VAL A 143 5.81 -11.79 12.69
N GLN A 144 5.29 -10.64 13.06
CA GLN A 144 3.90 -10.53 13.54
C GLN A 144 2.94 -10.80 12.37
N PRO A 145 1.86 -11.57 12.60
CA PRO A 145 0.88 -11.87 11.56
C PRO A 145 0.21 -10.58 11.08
N ILE A 146 -0.01 -10.49 9.76
CA ILE A 146 -0.71 -9.36 9.14
C ILE A 146 -2.22 -9.56 9.35
N SER A 147 -2.88 -8.58 9.95
CA SER A 147 -4.33 -8.60 10.13
C SER A 147 -5.02 -8.18 8.84
N VAL A 148 -6.00 -8.96 8.38
CA VAL A 148 -6.78 -8.65 7.17
C VAL A 148 -8.22 -8.34 7.57
N HIS A 149 -8.67 -7.13 7.29
CA HIS A 149 -10.03 -6.67 7.53
C HIS A 149 -10.79 -6.68 6.20
N ALA A 150 -11.90 -7.39 6.13
CA ALA A 150 -12.77 -7.46 4.97
C ALA A 150 -14.22 -7.46 5.43
N ASP A 151 -15.12 -6.87 4.63
CA ASP A 151 -16.55 -6.94 4.87
C ASP A 151 -17.22 -7.96 3.92
N TYR A 152 -18.51 -8.22 4.17
CA TYR A 152 -19.27 -9.18 3.35
C TYR A 152 -19.47 -8.70 1.91
N VAL A 153 -19.53 -7.38 1.71
CA VAL A 153 -19.63 -6.74 0.39
C VAL A 153 -18.39 -7.04 -0.44
N PHE A 154 -17.21 -7.05 0.19
CA PHE A 154 -15.93 -7.36 -0.41
C PHE A 154 -15.82 -8.81 -0.92
N LEU A 155 -16.38 -9.79 -0.19
CA LEU A 155 -16.30 -11.20 -0.58
C LEU A 155 -17.32 -11.59 -1.66
N TYR A 156 -18.38 -10.81 -1.84
CA TYR A 156 -19.49 -11.14 -2.74
C TYR A 156 -19.09 -11.34 -4.21
N PRO A 157 -18.20 -10.53 -4.82
CA PRO A 157 -17.75 -10.72 -6.19
C PRO A 157 -16.73 -11.85 -6.37
N ILE A 158 -16.05 -12.25 -5.29
CA ILE A 158 -14.96 -13.23 -5.31
C ILE A 158 -15.49 -14.67 -5.10
N LEU A 159 -16.63 -14.81 -4.42
CA LEU A 159 -17.23 -16.11 -4.08
C LEU A 159 -18.18 -16.68 -5.15
N LYS A 160 -18.23 -16.09 -6.35
CA LYS A 160 -19.16 -16.47 -7.43
C LYS A 160 -18.39 -16.94 -8.66
#